data_AF-A0A9P5NET9-F1
#
_entry.id   AF-A0A9P5NET9-F1
#
_cell.length_a   1.000
_cell.length_b   1.000
_cell.length_c   1.000
_cell.angle_alpha   90.00
_cell.angle_beta   90.00
_cell.angle_gamma   90.00
#
_symmetry.space_group_name_H-M   'P 1'
#
loop_
_entity.id
_entity.type
_entity.pdbx_description
1 polymer ?
#
loop_
_entity_poly.entity_id
_entity_poly.type
_entity_poly.pdbx_seq_one_letter_code
_entity_poly.pdbx_strand_id
1 'polypeptide(L)'
;MMSFLDTTVPDSSRLTTAIDFGTTFTGVAYGHPHLTNGQVKLVMEWPRFSDTFRKVPTCLLYNEKGELLSWGLEAKHAVLLPGTSRIELFKLFLEPHSFRTYRKENLLFKLSPTFSLAYGDMPRRELMKMLMEAHPSHYDPISQSNFTRSRN
;
A
#
# COMPACT_ATOMS: atom_id res chain seq x y z
N MET A 1 41.98 -20.92 2.32
CA MET A 1 40.95 -19.98 1.85
C MET A 1 39.73 -20.81 1.48
N MET A 2 38.78 -20.96 2.42
CA MET A 2 37.55 -21.73 2.20
C MET A 2 36.58 -20.84 1.41
N SER A 3 36.27 -21.22 0.17
CA SER A 3 35.20 -20.62 -0.61
C SER A 3 33.86 -21.11 -0.06
N PHE A 4 33.04 -20.16 0.41
CA PHE A 4 31.65 -20.42 0.77
C PHE A 4 30.92 -21.03 -0.43
N LEU A 5 30.22 -22.13 -0.18
CA LEU A 5 29.38 -22.82 -1.14
C LEU A 5 28.35 -21.82 -1.68
N ASP A 6 28.47 -21.52 -2.96
CA ASP A 6 27.42 -20.87 -3.74
C ASP A 6 26.25 -21.86 -3.82
N THR A 7 25.28 -21.74 -2.91
CA THR A 7 23.97 -22.39 -3.06
C THR A 7 23.15 -21.65 -4.10
N THR A 8 23.66 -21.53 -5.33
CA THR A 8 22.86 -21.13 -6.47
C THR A 8 21.92 -22.28 -6.80
N VAL A 9 20.67 -22.09 -6.38
CA VAL A 9 19.53 -22.79 -6.98
C VAL A 9 19.73 -22.71 -8.51
N PRO A 10 19.86 -23.84 -9.23
CA PRO A 10 20.11 -23.82 -10.66
C PRO A 10 19.10 -22.90 -11.34
N ASP A 11 19.54 -22.04 -12.25
CA ASP A 11 18.68 -21.04 -12.88
C ASP A 11 17.44 -21.66 -13.55
N SER A 12 17.51 -22.94 -13.93
CA SER A 12 16.40 -23.77 -14.42
C SER A 12 15.23 -23.93 -13.45
N SER A 13 15.43 -23.71 -12.15
CA SER A 13 14.43 -23.88 -11.08
C SER A 13 13.96 -22.58 -10.44
N ARG A 14 14.39 -21.43 -10.98
CA ARG A 14 14.03 -20.12 -10.44
C ARG A 14 12.71 -19.63 -11.04
N LEU A 15 11.75 -19.33 -10.16
CA LEU A 15 10.56 -18.56 -10.48
C LEU A 15 10.86 -17.08 -10.27
N THR A 16 10.74 -16.27 -11.32
CA THR A 16 10.87 -14.82 -11.22
C THR A 16 9.49 -14.20 -11.19
N THR A 17 9.25 -13.30 -10.23
CA THR A 17 7.99 -12.57 -10.10
C THR A 17 8.24 -11.07 -10.15
N ALA A 18 7.41 -10.35 -10.92
CA ALA A 18 7.38 -8.91 -10.99
C ALA A 18 6.06 -8.41 -10.38
N ILE A 19 6.15 -7.43 -9.49
CA ILE A 19 4.99 -6.83 -8.82
C ILE A 19 4.92 -5.36 -9.22
N ASP A 20 3.91 -5.00 -10.00
CA ASP A 20 3.53 -3.60 -10.20
C ASP A 20 2.68 -3.16 -9.02
N PHE A 21 3.36 -2.70 -7.97
CA PHE A 21 2.69 -2.24 -6.76
C PHE A 21 2.19 -0.80 -6.95
N GLY A 22 1.09 -0.58 -7.66
CA GLY A 22 0.55 0.76 -7.93
C GLY A 22 -0.14 1.41 -6.72
N THR A 23 -0.42 2.71 -6.81
CA THR A 23 -1.16 3.43 -5.75
C THR A 23 -2.61 2.97 -5.65
N THR A 24 -3.25 2.68 -6.79
CA THR A 24 -4.67 2.29 -6.85
C THR A 24 -4.84 0.79 -7.11
N PHE A 25 -4.00 0.21 -7.95
CA PHE A 25 -4.09 -1.20 -8.33
C PHE A 25 -2.70 -1.85 -8.28
N THR A 26 -2.65 -3.12 -7.89
CA THR A 26 -1.48 -3.99 -7.88
C THR A 26 -1.64 -5.10 -8.91
N GLY A 27 -0.62 -5.29 -9.74
CA GLY A 27 -0.55 -6.39 -10.71
C GLY A 27 0.66 -7.28 -10.43
N VAL A 28 0.55 -8.57 -10.76
CA VAL A 28 1.64 -9.53 -10.62
C VAL A 28 1.84 -10.27 -11.93
N ALA A 29 3.10 -10.40 -12.34
CA ALA A 29 3.53 -11.24 -13.44
C ALA A 29 4.61 -12.20 -12.96
N TYR A 30 4.72 -13.37 -13.57
CA TYR A 30 5.76 -14.33 -13.27
C TYR A 30 6.30 -15.02 -14.52
N GLY A 31 7.52 -15.51 -14.44
CA GLY A 31 8.17 -16.28 -15.50
C GLY A 31 9.05 -17.37 -14.91
N HIS A 32 9.10 -18.51 -15.56
CA HIS A 32 9.92 -19.65 -15.17
C HIS A 32 10.33 -20.43 -16.43
N PRO A 33 11.62 -20.79 -16.61
CA PRO A 33 12.11 -21.43 -17.83
C PRO A 33 11.28 -22.64 -18.29
N HIS A 34 10.93 -23.54 -17.37
CA HIS A 34 10.12 -24.74 -17.67
C HIS A 34 8.60 -24.55 -17.52
N LEU A 35 8.09 -23.99 -16.42
CA LEU A 35 6.64 -23.85 -16.20
C LEU A 35 5.94 -22.91 -17.19
N THR A 36 6.65 -21.88 -17.67
CA THR A 36 6.09 -20.89 -18.60
C THR A 36 6.75 -20.93 -19.98
N ASN A 37 7.60 -21.92 -20.26
CA ASN A 37 8.41 -21.99 -21.48
C ASN A 37 9.18 -20.69 -21.76
N GLY A 38 9.73 -20.10 -20.69
CA GLY A 38 10.45 -18.81 -20.75
C GLY A 38 9.57 -17.58 -21.00
N GLN A 39 8.24 -17.72 -21.09
CA GLN A 39 7.33 -16.59 -21.28
C GLN A 39 6.93 -15.94 -19.95
N VAL A 40 6.62 -14.64 -20.00
CA VAL A 40 6.03 -13.93 -18.86
C VAL A 40 4.51 -14.16 -18.87
N LYS A 41 3.97 -14.62 -17.74
CA LYS A 41 2.52 -14.80 -17.52
C LYS A 41 2.01 -13.82 -16.48
N LEU A 42 0.81 -13.30 -16.69
CA LEU A 42 0.11 -12.48 -15.69
C LEU A 42 -0.63 -13.38 -14.70
N VAL A 43 -0.67 -12.96 -13.43
CA VAL A 43 -1.63 -13.49 -12.46
C VAL A 43 -2.99 -12.87 -12.79
N MET A 44 -3.90 -13.71 -13.28
CA MET A 44 -5.26 -13.33 -13.66
C MET A 44 -6.28 -13.80 -12.63
N GLU A 45 -6.02 -14.93 -11.99
CA GLU A 45 -6.88 -15.53 -10.97
C GLU A 45 -6.40 -15.09 -9.60
N TRP A 46 -7.29 -14.48 -8.83
CA TRP A 46 -7.00 -13.98 -7.49
C TRP A 46 -7.79 -14.78 -6.45
N PRO A 47 -7.22 -15.03 -5.26
CA PRO A 47 -7.87 -15.86 -4.25
C PRO A 47 -9.28 -15.37 -3.93
N ARG A 48 -10.24 -16.29 -3.80
CA ARG A 48 -11.65 -16.03 -3.41
C ARG A 48 -12.49 -15.29 -4.46
N PHE A 49 -12.00 -15.19 -5.71
CA PHE A 49 -12.77 -14.65 -6.83
C PHE A 49 -12.76 -15.64 -8.00
N SER A 50 -13.92 -15.86 -8.61
CA SER A 50 -14.08 -16.68 -9.82
C SER A 50 -13.75 -15.92 -11.10
N ASP A 51 -13.84 -14.60 -11.06
CA ASP A 51 -13.55 -13.73 -12.20
C ASP A 51 -12.05 -13.50 -12.36
N THR A 52 -11.64 -13.16 -13.58
CA THR A 52 -10.24 -12.87 -13.89
C THR A 52 -9.95 -11.38 -13.91
N PHE A 53 -8.85 -10.98 -13.27
CA PHE A 53 -8.43 -9.58 -13.17
C PHE A 53 -6.94 -9.45 -13.46
N ARG A 54 -6.55 -8.53 -14.34
CA ARG A 54 -5.14 -8.24 -14.63
C ARG A 54 -4.42 -7.56 -13.45
N LYS A 55 -5.19 -6.85 -12.62
CA LYS A 55 -4.74 -6.14 -11.41
C LYS A 55 -5.87 -6.12 -10.40
N VAL A 56 -5.51 -6.09 -9.11
CA VAL A 56 -6.46 -5.94 -7.98
C VAL A 56 -6.25 -4.62 -7.27
N PRO A 57 -7.25 -4.10 -6.53
CA PRO A 57 -7.09 -2.87 -5.76
C PRO A 57 -5.88 -2.93 -4.79
N THR A 58 -5.11 -1.86 -4.70
CA THR A 58 -4.08 -1.70 -3.65
C THR A 58 -4.79 -1.27 -2.36
N CYS A 59 -5.43 -2.23 -1.72
CA CYS A 59 -6.38 -2.04 -0.63
C CYS A 59 -6.12 -3.06 0.49
N LEU A 60 -6.21 -2.61 1.74
CA LEU A 60 -6.05 -3.44 2.95
C LEU A 60 -7.25 -3.22 3.87
N LEU A 61 -7.65 -4.26 4.59
CA LEU A 61 -8.67 -4.19 5.64
C LEU A 61 -8.08 -4.69 6.96
N TYR A 62 -8.20 -3.87 7.99
CA TYR A 62 -7.73 -4.18 9.35
C TYR A 62 -8.90 -4.25 10.33
N ASN A 63 -8.73 -4.98 11.43
CA ASN A 63 -9.62 -4.90 12.60
C ASN A 63 -9.15 -3.83 13.60
N GLU A 64 -9.88 -3.68 14.71
CA GLU A 64 -9.60 -2.69 15.77
C GLU A 64 -8.22 -2.85 16.40
N LYS A 65 -7.69 -4.09 16.40
CA LYS A 65 -6.37 -4.41 16.95
C LYS A 65 -5.23 -4.14 15.96
N GLY A 66 -5.55 -3.69 14.74
CA GLY A 66 -4.58 -3.48 13.67
C GLY A 66 -4.14 -4.77 12.97
N GLU A 67 -4.87 -5.87 13.13
CA GLU A 67 -4.59 -7.13 12.45
C GLU A 67 -5.17 -7.12 11.04
N LEU A 68 -4.39 -7.60 10.05
CA LEU A 68 -4.81 -7.64 8.64
C LEU A 68 -5.86 -8.74 8.45
N LEU A 69 -7.07 -8.35 8.03
CA LEU A 69 -8.17 -9.28 7.74
C LEU A 69 -8.17 -9.73 6.28
N SER A 70 -8.01 -8.78 5.35
CA SER A 70 -8.02 -9.04 3.92
C SER A 70 -7.28 -7.96 3.13
N TRP A 71 -7.06 -8.21 1.85
CA TRP A 71 -6.40 -7.30 0.92
C TRP A 71 -7.02 -7.41 -0.47
N GLY A 72 -6.63 -6.53 -1.39
CA GLY A 72 -7.02 -6.66 -2.79
C GLY A 72 -8.51 -6.44 -3.03
N LEU A 73 -9.09 -7.26 -3.89
CA LEU A 73 -10.51 -7.26 -4.20
C LEU A 73 -11.39 -7.56 -2.97
N GLU A 74 -10.92 -8.44 -2.09
CA GLU A 74 -11.67 -8.81 -0.89
C GLU A 74 -11.79 -7.64 0.07
N ALA A 75 -10.69 -6.94 0.36
CA ALA A 75 -10.75 -5.72 1.16
C ALA A 75 -11.62 -4.63 0.51
N LYS A 76 -11.56 -4.51 -0.83
CA LYS A 76 -12.33 -3.51 -1.56
C LYS A 76 -13.84 -3.75 -1.48
N HIS A 77 -14.27 -5.01 -1.54
CA HIS A 77 -15.68 -5.39 -1.56
C HIS A 77 -16.24 -5.82 -0.20
N ALA A 78 -15.39 -5.91 0.84
CA ALA A 78 -15.83 -6.20 2.19
C ALA A 78 -16.81 -5.13 2.70
N VAL A 79 -17.85 -5.60 3.40
CA VAL A 79 -18.70 -4.74 4.23
C VAL A 79 -17.89 -4.29 5.43
N LEU A 80 -17.84 -2.99 5.68
CA LEU A 80 -17.15 -2.43 6.84
C LEU A 80 -17.97 -2.70 8.09
N LEU A 81 -17.46 -3.60 8.94
CA LEU A 81 -18.03 -3.85 10.25
C LEU A 81 -17.51 -2.79 11.24
N PRO A 82 -18.25 -2.50 12.33
CA PRO A 82 -17.76 -1.67 13.41
C PRO A 82 -16.36 -2.10 13.84
N GLY A 83 -15.46 -1.12 13.98
CA GLY A 83 -14.09 -1.40 14.37
C GLY A 83 -13.13 -1.79 13.25
N THR A 84 -13.63 -2.01 12.03
CA THR A 84 -12.76 -2.31 10.89
C THR A 84 -12.34 -1.04 10.17
N SER A 85 -11.12 -1.04 9.64
CA SER A 85 -10.55 0.09 8.90
C SER A 85 -10.04 -0.37 7.55
N ARG A 86 -10.58 0.22 6.48
CA ARG A 86 -10.10 -0.01 5.12
C ARG A 86 -9.14 1.09 4.71
N ILE A 87 -7.96 0.69 4.24
CA ILE A 87 -6.86 1.58 3.88
C ILE A 87 -6.58 1.46 2.38
N GLU A 88 -6.60 2.59 1.69
CA GLU A 88 -6.31 2.71 0.26
C GLU A 88 -5.26 3.81 0.04
N LEU A 89 -4.57 3.78 -1.09
CA LEU A 89 -3.59 4.81 -1.51
C LEU A 89 -2.40 4.97 -0.55
N PHE A 90 -2.19 4.01 0.36
CA PHE A 90 -1.13 4.05 1.37
C PHE A 90 0.28 4.06 0.76
N LYS A 91 0.44 3.64 -0.50
CA LYS A 91 1.69 3.79 -1.25
C LYS A 91 2.22 5.23 -1.26
N LEU A 92 1.33 6.23 -1.24
CA LEU A 92 1.71 7.65 -1.17
C LEU A 92 2.48 8.01 0.11
N PHE A 93 2.40 7.15 1.12
CA PHE A 93 3.03 7.31 2.42
C PHE A 93 4.18 6.33 2.66
N LEU A 94 4.63 5.60 1.62
CA LEU A 94 5.80 4.70 1.73
C LEU A 94 7.12 5.40 1.37
N GLU A 95 7.08 6.49 0.59
CA GLU A 95 8.30 7.24 0.21
C GLU A 95 8.94 7.91 1.45
N PRO A 96 10.28 8.09 1.50
CA PRO A 96 10.93 8.87 2.56
C PRO A 96 10.38 10.30 2.65
N HIS A 97 10.41 10.88 3.86
CA HIS A 97 9.77 12.16 4.17
C HIS A 97 10.18 13.31 3.21
N SER A 98 11.41 13.28 2.70
CA SER A 98 11.98 14.26 1.76
C SER A 98 11.24 14.35 0.41
N PHE A 99 10.61 13.26 -0.05
CA PHE A 99 9.88 13.22 -1.33
C PHE A 99 8.37 13.43 -1.17
N ARG A 100 7.85 13.37 0.07
CA ARG A 100 6.41 13.50 0.37
C ARG A 100 5.87 14.92 0.17
N THR A 101 6.72 15.96 0.26
CA THR A 101 6.27 17.36 0.26
C THR A 101 5.70 17.79 -1.09
N TYR A 102 6.30 17.35 -2.21
CA TYR A 102 5.92 17.81 -3.56
C TYR A 102 4.68 17.08 -4.13
N ARG A 103 4.48 15.80 -3.78
CA ARG A 103 3.38 14.98 -4.31
C ARG A 103 2.05 15.22 -3.57
N LYS A 104 2.11 15.53 -2.27
CA LYS A 104 0.93 15.71 -1.40
C LYS A 104 0.11 16.96 -1.73
N GLU A 105 0.75 18.05 -2.13
CA GLU A 105 0.09 19.32 -2.47
C GLU A 105 -0.83 19.18 -3.70
N ASN A 106 -0.52 18.25 -4.61
CA ASN A 106 -1.35 17.94 -5.79
C ASN A 106 -2.34 16.78 -5.60
N LEU A 107 -2.19 15.96 -4.54
CA LEU A 107 -3.02 14.79 -4.27
C LEU A 107 -4.18 15.06 -3.32
N LEU A 108 -4.05 16.04 -2.40
CA LEU A 108 -5.16 16.50 -1.56
C LEU A 108 -6.37 16.97 -2.38
N PHE A 109 -6.14 17.52 -3.57
CA PHE A 109 -7.18 17.91 -4.53
C PHE A 109 -7.87 16.72 -5.25
N LYS A 110 -7.34 15.49 -5.16
CA LYS A 110 -7.81 14.33 -5.95
C LYS A 110 -8.34 13.16 -5.10
N LEU A 111 -8.34 13.27 -3.77
CA LEU A 111 -8.91 12.25 -2.89
C LEU A 111 -10.42 12.49 -2.73
N SER A 112 -11.23 11.52 -3.17
CA SER A 112 -12.68 11.28 -2.98
C SER A 112 -13.61 12.49 -2.67
N PRO A 113 -14.80 12.60 -3.30
CA PRO A 113 -15.83 13.58 -2.93
C PRO A 113 -16.10 13.66 -1.41
N THR A 114 -16.00 12.54 -0.69
CA THR A 114 -16.17 12.47 0.77
C THR A 114 -15.03 13.14 1.56
N PHE A 115 -13.81 13.10 1.05
CA PHE A 115 -12.64 13.73 1.70
C PHE A 115 -12.63 15.24 1.45
N SER A 116 -13.00 15.65 0.22
CA SER A 116 -13.19 17.06 -0.14
C SER A 116 -14.37 17.71 0.61
N LEU A 117 -15.48 16.99 0.84
CA LEU A 117 -16.64 17.50 1.57
C LEU A 117 -16.40 17.67 3.08
N ALA A 118 -15.58 16.80 3.70
CA ALA A 118 -15.33 16.85 5.14
C ALA A 118 -14.12 17.72 5.54
N TYR A 119 -13.13 17.89 4.63
CA TYR A 119 -11.85 18.50 4.97
C TYR A 119 -11.30 19.46 3.89
N GLY A 120 -12.07 19.74 2.83
CA GLY A 120 -11.62 20.55 1.68
C GLY A 120 -11.26 22.00 2.01
N ASP A 121 -11.92 22.59 3.00
CA ASP A 121 -11.68 23.97 3.45
C ASP A 121 -10.71 24.07 4.62
N MET A 122 -10.27 22.94 5.17
CA MET A 122 -9.42 22.92 6.35
C MET A 122 -8.00 23.37 5.99
N PRO A 123 -7.45 24.39 6.67
CA PRO A 123 -6.07 24.81 6.46
C PRO A 123 -5.14 23.61 6.65
N ARG A 124 -4.20 23.42 5.73
CA ARG A 124 -3.24 22.29 5.69
C ARG A 124 -2.62 21.96 7.07
N ARG A 125 -2.34 22.97 7.89
CA ARG A 125 -1.79 22.80 9.24
C ARG A 125 -2.75 22.08 10.18
N GLU A 126 -4.04 22.36 10.09
CA GLU A 126 -5.08 21.74 10.92
C GLU A 126 -5.40 20.31 10.49
N LEU A 127 -5.42 20.04 9.18
CA LEU A 127 -5.61 18.67 8.69
C LEU A 127 -4.47 17.75 9.13
N MET A 128 -3.23 18.22 9.02
CA MET A 128 -2.07 17.45 9.49
C MET A 128 -2.09 17.28 11.01
N LYS A 129 -2.49 18.32 11.75
CA LYS A 129 -2.67 18.25 13.19
C LYS A 129 -3.69 17.18 13.60
N MET A 130 -4.86 17.17 12.97
CA MET A 130 -5.91 16.18 13.24
C MET A 130 -5.46 14.74 12.93
N LEU A 131 -4.82 14.52 11.78
CA LEU A 131 -4.34 13.18 11.39
C LEU A 131 -3.24 12.67 12.34
N MET A 132 -2.36 13.55 12.82
CA MET A 132 -1.31 13.22 13.78
C MET A 132 -1.86 12.97 15.19
N GLU A 133 -2.95 13.65 15.57
CA GLU A 133 -3.65 13.44 16.84
C GLU A 133 -4.47 12.14 16.85
N ALA A 134 -5.15 11.82 15.74
CA ALA A 134 -6.00 10.63 15.64
C ALA A 134 -5.19 9.33 15.51
N HIS A 135 -4.01 9.38 14.87
CA HIS A 135 -3.23 8.19 14.51
C HIS A 135 -1.73 8.38 14.76
N PRO A 136 -1.30 8.67 15.99
CA PRO A 136 0.09 9.02 16.30
C PRO A 136 1.09 7.90 15.96
N SER A 137 0.68 6.63 16.06
CA SER A 137 1.50 5.45 15.78
C SER A 137 1.93 5.29 14.31
N HIS A 138 1.28 6.00 13.38
CA HIS A 138 1.59 5.94 11.95
C HIS A 138 2.66 6.95 11.50
N TYR A 139 3.17 7.76 12.44
CA TYR A 139 4.16 8.79 12.17
C TYR A 139 5.49 8.44 12.82
N ASP A 140 6.58 8.74 12.12
CA ASP A 140 7.93 8.54 12.66
C ASP A 140 8.20 9.48 13.85
N PRO A 141 9.13 9.13 14.76
CA PRO A 141 9.42 9.90 15.96
C PRO A 141 9.82 11.36 15.69
N ILE A 142 10.44 11.66 14.54
CA ILE A 142 10.86 13.02 14.16
C ILE A 142 9.65 13.86 13.77
N SER A 143 8.71 13.28 13.02
CA SER A 143 7.42 13.91 12.72
C SER A 143 6.64 14.23 14.00
N GLN A 144 6.64 13.33 14.98
CA GLN A 144 6.00 13.55 16.29
C GLN A 144 6.70 14.65 17.12
N SER A 145 8.04 14.68 17.13
CA SER A 145 8.82 15.68 17.87
C SER A 145 8.66 17.10 17.29
N ASN A 146 8.57 17.21 15.97
CA ASN A 146 8.38 18.51 15.31
C ASN A 146 6.96 19.06 15.55
N PHE A 147 5.97 18.17 15.61
CA PHE A 147 4.60 18.54 15.96
C PHE A 147 4.45 19.01 17.41
N THR A 148 5.09 18.32 18.36
CA THR A 148 5.08 18.72 19.78
C THR A 148 5.81 20.04 20.01
N ARG A 149 6.90 20.31 19.26
CA ARG A 149 7.61 21.60 19.31
C ARG A 149 6.82 22.78 18.79
N SER A 150 5.91 22.60 17.83
CA SER A 150 5.12 23.72 17.27
C SER A 150 3.94 24.16 18.14
N ARG A 151 3.76 23.54 19.32
CA ARG A 151 2.70 23.87 20.30
C ARG A 151 3.20 24.77 21.44
N ASN A 152 4.52 24.98 21.53
CA ASN A 152 5.16 25.92 22.46
C ASN A 152 5.65 27.15 21.68
#